data_AF-A0A167FI08-F1
#
_entry.id   AF-A0A167FI08-F1
#
_cell.length_a   1.000
_cell.length_b   1.000
_cell.length_c   1.000
_cell.angle_alpha   90.00
_cell.angle_beta   90.00
_cell.angle_gamma   90.00
#
_symmetry.space_group_name_H-M   'P 1'
#
loop_
_entity.id
_entity.type
_entity.pdbx_description
1 polymer ?
#
loop_
_entity_poly.entity_id
_entity_poly.type
_entity_poly.pdbx_seq_one_letter_code
_entity_poly.pdbx_strand_id
1 'polypeptide(L)'
;MQSFNKSKLDDNQLKDIMDHAFGQSIQSSEELTEGWANVAYEIVLADGRKVVLKVAPSKDKRLMRCEKNNMRTEVEALRIVTQIGGIPVPHVYVYDPSCTLIDSEYFIMEYIEGISLNKIKDSLLSEELQSIEKQLGEYNALINSCKGEKFGYFHDGDDLTVSWAVAFRKLINDVLQDGIEAGIDLSISYSEIEIEIDKRITTLNEVSEPCLVHWDLWPGNVFIHEGRISGIIDFERAFWGDPLIEYYFGKFAQSAAFEEGYGKGITSEGERNRRALYDFYLDLVMVIECDYRQYENQEHIQWAFRNFEEGFNKFKKHL
;
A
#
# COMPACT_ATOMS: atom_id res chain seq x y z
N MET A 1 -20.17 6.47 -8.67
CA MET A 1 -20.15 7.38 -7.50
C MET A 1 -19.03 8.38 -7.75
N GLN A 2 -19.33 9.67 -7.90
CA GLN A 2 -18.32 10.70 -8.18
C GLN A 2 -17.61 11.08 -6.88
N SER A 3 -16.31 10.79 -6.79
CA SER A 3 -15.48 11.21 -5.65
C SER A 3 -15.29 12.73 -5.70
N PHE A 4 -15.74 13.43 -4.66
CA PHE A 4 -15.75 14.90 -4.57
C PHE A 4 -14.36 15.55 -4.36
N ASN A 5 -13.25 14.81 -4.43
CA ASN A 5 -11.90 15.31 -4.07
C ASN A 5 -10.78 14.90 -5.05
N LYS A 6 -11.12 14.61 -6.31
CA LYS A 6 -10.12 14.32 -7.36
C LYS A 6 -9.97 15.56 -8.25
N SER A 7 -8.77 16.15 -8.32
CA SER A 7 -8.41 17.09 -9.39
C SER A 7 -8.37 16.31 -10.69
N LYS A 8 -9.54 16.08 -11.29
CA LYS A 8 -9.62 15.45 -12.61
C LYS A 8 -8.90 16.36 -13.59
N LEU A 9 -7.94 15.80 -14.29
CA LEU A 9 -7.31 16.47 -15.41
C LEU A 9 -8.33 16.64 -16.52
N ASP A 10 -8.30 17.80 -17.16
CA ASP A 10 -9.03 18.03 -18.40
C ASP A 10 -8.27 17.43 -19.60
N ASP A 11 -8.96 17.35 -20.75
CA ASP A 11 -8.41 16.75 -21.96
C ASP A 11 -7.14 17.47 -22.47
N ASN A 12 -7.00 18.78 -22.21
CA ASN A 12 -5.81 19.52 -22.63
C ASN A 12 -4.61 19.15 -21.74
N GLN A 13 -4.82 19.05 -20.43
CA GLN A 13 -3.79 18.61 -19.49
C GLN A 13 -3.32 17.19 -19.80
N LEU A 14 -4.24 16.25 -20.05
CA LEU A 14 -3.89 14.89 -20.46
C LEU A 14 -3.07 14.88 -21.75
N LYS A 15 -3.49 15.67 -22.75
CA LYS A 15 -2.78 15.81 -24.01
C LYS A 15 -1.37 16.37 -23.82
N ASP A 16 -1.22 17.46 -23.08
CA ASP A 16 0.07 18.09 -22.84
C ASP A 16 1.04 17.13 -22.16
N ILE A 17 0.57 16.33 -21.20
CA ILE A 17 1.36 15.30 -20.53
C ILE A 17 1.81 14.21 -21.51
N MET A 18 0.90 13.67 -22.34
CA MET A 18 1.23 12.59 -23.28
C MET A 18 2.11 13.08 -24.43
N ASP A 19 1.88 14.28 -24.94
CA ASP A 19 2.72 14.93 -25.96
C ASP A 19 4.12 15.18 -25.41
N HIS A 20 4.25 15.65 -24.15
CA HIS A 20 5.54 15.84 -23.50
C HIS A 20 6.29 14.52 -23.26
N ALA A 21 5.59 13.49 -22.78
CA ALA A 21 6.19 12.22 -22.40
C ALA A 21 6.59 11.35 -23.59
N PHE A 22 5.76 11.31 -24.64
CA PHE A 22 5.91 10.36 -25.75
C PHE A 22 5.89 10.99 -27.14
N GLY A 23 5.52 12.27 -27.27
CA GLY A 23 5.26 12.90 -28.56
C GLY A 23 4.11 12.21 -29.31
N GLN A 24 3.13 11.67 -28.58
CA GLN A 24 1.99 10.92 -29.12
C GLN A 24 0.68 11.53 -28.66
N SER A 25 -0.26 11.66 -29.59
CA SER A 25 -1.64 12.05 -29.27
C SER A 25 -2.40 10.90 -28.60
N ILE A 26 -3.42 11.25 -27.81
CA ILE A 26 -4.33 10.31 -27.16
C ILE A 26 -5.36 9.79 -28.18
N GLN A 27 -5.51 8.47 -28.26
CA GLN A 27 -6.62 7.81 -28.98
C GLN A 27 -7.86 7.71 -28.09
N SER A 28 -7.68 7.31 -26.83
CA SER A 28 -8.74 7.28 -25.82
C SER A 28 -8.16 7.35 -24.41
N SER A 29 -8.93 7.87 -23.47
CA SER A 29 -8.59 7.91 -22.05
C SER A 29 -9.80 7.57 -21.19
N GLU A 30 -9.61 6.76 -20.17
CA GLU A 30 -10.63 6.39 -19.19
C GLU A 30 -10.09 6.56 -17.77
N GLU A 31 -10.90 7.13 -16.87
CA GLU A 31 -10.53 7.21 -15.46
C GLU A 31 -10.71 5.85 -14.78
N LEU A 32 -9.64 5.35 -14.16
CA LEU A 32 -9.66 4.15 -13.34
C LEU A 32 -10.27 4.50 -11.97
N THR A 33 -11.52 4.07 -11.78
CA THR A 33 -12.31 4.43 -10.58
C THR A 33 -12.07 3.52 -9.37
N GLU A 34 -11.29 2.45 -9.52
CA GLU A 34 -11.04 1.46 -8.46
C GLU A 34 -9.96 1.90 -7.45
N GLY A 35 -9.29 3.04 -7.69
CA GLY A 35 -8.28 3.62 -6.80
C GLY A 35 -8.82 4.71 -5.86
N TRP A 36 -8.39 4.65 -4.60
CA TRP A 36 -8.93 5.48 -3.51
C TRP A 36 -8.11 6.76 -3.23
N ALA A 37 -6.79 6.77 -3.51
CA ALA A 37 -5.87 7.87 -3.15
C ALA A 37 -5.60 8.84 -4.30
N ASN A 38 -5.04 8.31 -5.38
CA ASN A 38 -4.63 9.05 -6.56
C ASN A 38 -5.72 9.00 -7.65
N VAL A 39 -5.70 9.98 -8.55
CA VAL A 39 -6.44 9.85 -9.82
C VAL A 39 -5.59 9.02 -10.75
N ALA A 40 -6.18 8.00 -11.36
CA ALA A 40 -5.49 7.16 -12.33
C ALA A 40 -6.28 7.13 -13.63
N TYR A 41 -5.57 7.15 -14.75
CA TYR A 41 -6.15 7.09 -16.09
C TYR A 41 -5.51 5.95 -16.87
N GLU A 42 -6.32 5.11 -17.50
CA GLU A 42 -5.88 4.28 -18.62
C GLU A 42 -5.88 5.17 -19.87
N ILE A 43 -4.75 5.22 -20.58
CA ILE A 43 -4.60 6.01 -21.80
C ILE A 43 -4.10 5.10 -22.92
N VAL A 44 -4.82 5.11 -24.04
CA VAL A 44 -4.40 4.50 -25.29
C VAL A 44 -3.80 5.60 -26.17
N LEU A 45 -2.53 5.47 -26.52
CA LEU A 45 -1.83 6.38 -27.43
C LEU A 45 -2.19 6.05 -28.89
N ALA A 46 -2.00 7.01 -29.79
CA ALA A 46 -2.30 6.85 -31.22
C ALA A 46 -1.46 5.76 -31.92
N ASP A 47 -0.33 5.35 -31.34
CA ASP A 47 0.47 4.22 -31.82
C ASP A 47 0.01 2.85 -31.26
N GLY A 48 -1.08 2.85 -30.48
CA GLY A 48 -1.69 1.65 -29.90
C GLY A 48 -1.12 1.23 -28.54
N ARG A 49 -0.09 1.91 -28.01
CA ARG A 49 0.42 1.62 -26.67
C ARG A 49 -0.59 2.02 -25.60
N LYS A 50 -0.75 1.18 -24.58
CA LYS A 50 -1.52 1.48 -23.37
C LYS A 50 -0.58 1.87 -22.23
N VAL A 51 -0.96 2.91 -21.49
CA VAL A 51 -0.22 3.38 -20.31
C VAL A 51 -1.20 3.74 -19.20
N VAL A 52 -0.70 3.75 -17.97
CA VAL A 52 -1.43 4.28 -16.81
C VAL A 52 -0.77 5.59 -16.38
N LEU A 53 -1.55 6.66 -16.33
CA LEU A 53 -1.15 7.94 -15.73
C LEU A 53 -1.72 8.00 -14.32
N LYS A 54 -0.86 8.13 -13.31
CA LYS A 54 -1.26 8.43 -11.92
C LYS A 54 -0.92 9.88 -11.59
N VAL A 55 -1.87 10.57 -10.97
CA VAL A 55 -1.76 11.99 -10.60
C VAL A 55 -2.00 12.14 -9.11
N ALA A 56 -1.09 12.86 -8.44
CA ALA A 56 -1.18 13.11 -7.02
C ALA A 56 -2.48 13.88 -6.68
N PRO A 57 -3.04 13.66 -5.48
CA PRO A 57 -4.22 14.38 -5.05
C PRO A 57 -4.00 15.89 -5.06
N SER A 58 -5.10 16.65 -5.08
CA SER A 58 -5.04 18.10 -4.96
C SER A 58 -4.38 18.51 -3.64
N LYS A 59 -3.70 19.67 -3.63
CA LYS A 59 -3.07 20.21 -2.41
C LYS A 59 -4.05 20.48 -1.28
N ASP A 60 -5.32 20.69 -1.61
CA ASP A 60 -6.40 20.93 -0.65
C ASP A 60 -6.97 19.63 -0.06
N LYS A 61 -6.62 18.46 -0.62
CA LYS A 61 -7.08 17.19 -0.08
C LYS A 61 -6.40 16.94 1.26
N ARG A 62 -7.22 16.77 2.29
CA ARG A 62 -6.75 16.32 3.60
C ARG A 62 -6.26 14.87 3.49
N LEU A 63 -4.99 14.65 3.80
CA LEU A 63 -4.34 13.35 3.79
C LEU A 63 -3.91 12.95 5.20
N MET A 64 -3.85 11.65 5.45
CA MET A 64 -3.20 11.11 6.65
C MET A 64 -1.69 11.35 6.57
N ARG A 65 -1.02 11.39 7.72
CA ARG A 65 0.44 11.53 7.82
C ARG A 65 1.19 10.40 7.10
N CYS A 66 0.64 9.18 7.15
CA CYS A 66 1.18 8.01 6.45
C CYS A 66 0.97 8.03 4.93
N GLU A 67 0.18 8.98 4.40
CA GLU A 67 -0.11 9.12 2.96
C GLU A 67 0.72 10.22 2.30
N LYS A 68 1.60 10.88 3.07
CA LYS A 68 2.44 11.96 2.56
C LYS A 68 3.43 11.42 1.55
N ASN A 69 3.53 12.08 0.40
CA ASN A 69 4.45 11.72 -0.69
C ASN A 69 4.26 10.29 -1.24
N ASN A 70 3.06 9.70 -1.11
CA ASN A 70 2.72 8.38 -1.65
C ASN A 70 3.15 8.17 -3.11
N MET A 71 2.98 9.20 -3.95
CA MET A 71 3.41 9.15 -5.35
C MET A 71 4.91 8.92 -5.51
N ARG A 72 5.71 9.67 -4.76
CA ARG A 72 7.17 9.53 -4.75
C ARG A 72 7.59 8.17 -4.20
N THR A 73 6.94 7.72 -3.11
CA THR A 73 7.17 6.40 -2.53
C THR A 73 6.94 5.29 -3.55
N GLU A 74 5.81 5.34 -4.27
CA GLU A 74 5.47 4.35 -5.29
C GLU A 74 6.52 4.30 -6.41
N VAL A 75 6.90 5.45 -6.96
CA VAL A 75 7.90 5.53 -8.03
C VAL A 75 9.26 4.99 -7.59
N GLU A 76 9.74 5.37 -6.40
CA GLU A 76 11.04 4.92 -5.90
C GLU A 76 11.03 3.42 -5.58
N ALA A 77 9.97 2.91 -4.97
CA ALA A 77 9.81 1.47 -4.71
C ALA A 77 9.74 0.66 -6.01
N LEU A 78 8.94 1.09 -7.00
CA LEU A 78 8.88 0.43 -8.32
C LEU A 78 10.24 0.42 -9.01
N ARG A 79 11.00 1.52 -8.95
CA ARG A 79 12.37 1.59 -9.50
C ARG A 79 13.31 0.60 -8.82
N ILE A 80 13.27 0.49 -7.49
CA ILE A 80 14.07 -0.48 -6.73
C ILE A 80 13.71 -1.90 -7.15
N VAL A 81 12.42 -2.25 -7.17
CA VAL A 81 11.95 -3.60 -7.52
C VAL A 81 12.28 -3.96 -8.97
N THR A 82 12.16 -3.00 -9.89
CA THR A 82 12.55 -3.19 -11.30
C THR A 82 14.04 -3.51 -11.44
N GLN A 83 14.91 -2.88 -10.63
CA GLN A 83 16.35 -3.14 -10.66
C GLN A 83 16.73 -4.52 -10.12
N ILE A 84 15.99 -5.04 -9.14
CA ILE A 84 16.15 -6.41 -8.63
C ILE A 84 15.84 -7.42 -9.75
N GLY A 85 14.79 -7.14 -10.53
CA GLY A 85 14.34 -7.98 -11.63
C GLY A 85 13.65 -9.26 -11.16
N GLY A 86 13.05 -9.99 -12.10
CA GLY A 86 12.36 -11.26 -11.82
C GLY A 86 10.98 -11.12 -11.17
N ILE A 87 10.54 -9.90 -10.84
CA ILE A 87 9.20 -9.62 -10.30
C ILE A 87 8.39 -8.89 -11.37
N PRO A 88 7.16 -9.31 -11.69
CA PRO A 88 6.30 -8.60 -12.61
C PRO A 88 5.77 -7.33 -11.93
N VAL A 89 6.37 -6.19 -12.22
CA VAL A 89 5.93 -4.86 -11.78
C VAL A 89 5.85 -3.92 -12.99
N PRO A 90 4.97 -2.91 -12.98
CA PRO A 90 4.87 -1.98 -14.10
C PRO A 90 6.14 -1.15 -14.24
N HIS A 91 6.63 -1.03 -15.47
CA HIS A 91 7.74 -0.12 -15.75
C HIS A 91 7.29 1.35 -15.63
N VAL A 92 8.01 2.16 -14.86
CA VAL A 92 7.78 3.61 -14.77
C VAL A 92 8.47 4.31 -15.95
N TYR A 93 7.69 4.84 -16.89
CA TYR A 93 8.19 5.56 -18.06
C TYR A 93 8.62 6.98 -17.73
N VAL A 94 7.79 7.71 -16.97
CA VAL A 94 7.99 9.13 -16.65
C VAL A 94 7.56 9.35 -15.21
N TYR A 95 8.31 10.17 -14.48
CA TYR A 95 7.88 10.76 -13.21
C TYR A 95 8.24 12.24 -13.23
N ASP A 96 7.24 13.10 -13.06
CA ASP A 96 7.40 14.55 -12.98
C ASP A 96 6.93 15.05 -11.59
N PRO A 97 7.88 15.37 -10.69
CA PRO A 97 7.58 15.96 -9.39
C PRO A 97 7.56 17.51 -9.42
N SER A 98 7.79 18.13 -10.57
CA SER A 98 8.05 19.57 -10.67
C SER A 98 6.80 20.44 -10.53
N CYS A 99 5.62 19.87 -10.74
CA CYS A 99 4.34 20.57 -10.81
C CYS A 99 4.34 21.72 -11.83
N THR A 100 5.11 21.60 -12.92
CA THR A 100 5.23 22.66 -13.94
C THR A 100 4.22 22.52 -15.07
N LEU A 101 3.97 21.28 -15.53
CA LEU A 101 3.01 21.00 -16.60
C LEU A 101 1.56 21.02 -16.08
N ILE A 102 1.38 20.54 -14.85
CA ILE A 102 0.13 20.59 -14.07
C ILE A 102 0.47 20.89 -12.61
N ASP A 103 -0.49 21.38 -11.82
CA ASP A 103 -0.26 21.73 -10.40
C ASP A 103 -0.26 20.51 -9.44
N SER A 104 0.19 19.36 -9.94
CA SER A 104 0.31 18.10 -9.20
C SER A 104 1.52 17.32 -9.69
N GLU A 105 2.11 16.52 -8.80
CA GLU A 105 3.03 15.46 -9.23
C GLU A 105 2.26 14.44 -10.06
N TYR A 106 2.93 13.85 -11.06
CA TYR A 106 2.36 12.74 -11.81
C TYR A 106 3.45 11.78 -12.26
N PHE A 107 3.05 10.55 -12.54
CA PHE A 107 3.91 9.60 -13.22
C PHE A 107 3.12 8.74 -14.20
N ILE A 108 3.82 8.24 -15.21
CA ILE A 108 3.27 7.36 -16.24
C ILE A 108 3.99 6.03 -16.15
N MET A 109 3.22 4.95 -16.12
CA MET A 109 3.74 3.60 -16.06
C MET A 109 3.09 2.69 -17.09
N GLU A 110 3.67 1.51 -17.26
CA GLU A 110 3.14 0.40 -18.03
C GLU A 110 1.72 0.04 -17.59
N TYR A 111 0.85 -0.21 -18.57
CA TYR A 111 -0.43 -0.84 -18.33
C TYR A 111 -0.24 -2.35 -18.16
N ILE A 112 -0.68 -2.88 -17.02
CA ILE A 112 -0.63 -4.32 -16.74
C ILE A 112 -1.89 -5.00 -17.27
N GLU A 113 -1.71 -5.88 -18.24
CA GLU A 113 -2.79 -6.75 -18.71
C GLU A 113 -3.17 -7.77 -17.63
N GLY A 114 -4.47 -8.00 -17.43
CA GLY A 114 -4.97 -8.97 -16.47
C GLY A 114 -6.18 -8.50 -15.68
N ILE A 115 -6.59 -9.31 -14.71
CA ILE A 115 -7.67 -9.03 -13.77
C ILE A 115 -7.12 -9.17 -12.35
N SER A 116 -7.47 -8.26 -11.44
CA SER A 116 -7.06 -8.37 -10.03
C SER A 116 -7.48 -9.71 -9.42
N LEU A 117 -6.59 -10.36 -8.68
CA LEU A 117 -6.85 -11.61 -7.98
C LEU A 117 -8.10 -11.52 -7.09
N ASN A 118 -8.33 -10.37 -6.45
CA ASN A 118 -9.52 -10.14 -5.62
C ASN A 118 -10.85 -10.39 -6.33
N LYS A 119 -10.92 -10.13 -7.65
CA LYS A 119 -12.14 -10.30 -8.46
C LYS A 119 -12.38 -11.74 -8.90
N ILE A 120 -11.32 -12.54 -9.02
CA ILE A 120 -11.39 -13.89 -9.61
C ILE A 120 -11.13 -15.01 -8.60
N LYS A 121 -10.55 -14.71 -7.43
CA LYS A 121 -10.14 -15.71 -6.43
C LYS A 121 -11.26 -16.68 -6.03
N ASP A 122 -12.50 -16.20 -5.93
CA ASP A 122 -13.66 -17.02 -5.54
C ASP A 122 -14.13 -17.97 -6.65
N SER A 123 -13.63 -17.80 -7.88
CA SER A 123 -13.92 -18.64 -9.04
C SER A 123 -12.80 -19.61 -9.41
N LEU A 124 -11.62 -19.46 -8.79
CA LEU A 124 -10.46 -20.32 -9.05
C LEU A 124 -10.61 -21.66 -8.32
N LEU A 125 -10.00 -22.71 -8.88
CA LEU A 125 -9.81 -23.95 -8.15
C LEU A 125 -8.82 -23.73 -6.99
N SER A 126 -8.96 -24.53 -5.94
CA SER A 126 -8.11 -24.41 -4.74
C SER A 126 -6.62 -24.54 -5.09
N GLU A 127 -6.28 -25.45 -6.00
CA GLU A 127 -4.91 -25.70 -6.46
C GLU A 127 -4.34 -24.53 -7.27
N GLU A 128 -5.18 -23.86 -8.07
CA GLU A 128 -4.79 -22.68 -8.84
C GLU A 128 -4.49 -21.51 -7.92
N LEU A 129 -5.37 -21.25 -6.94
CA LEU A 129 -5.16 -20.21 -5.94
C LEU A 129 -3.90 -20.46 -5.12
N GLN A 130 -3.69 -21.70 -4.64
CA GLN A 130 -2.46 -22.07 -3.91
C GLN A 130 -1.20 -21.87 -4.76
N SER A 131 -1.24 -22.22 -6.05
CA SER A 131 -0.12 -21.98 -6.96
C SER A 131 0.19 -20.48 -7.11
N ILE A 132 -0.85 -19.64 -7.23
CA ILE A 132 -0.70 -18.18 -7.31
C ILE A 132 -0.14 -17.62 -6.00
N GLU A 133 -0.69 -18.01 -4.86
CA GLU A 133 -0.24 -17.53 -3.55
C GLU A 133 1.19 -17.95 -3.24
N LYS A 134 1.60 -19.16 -3.64
CA LYS A 134 2.98 -19.61 -3.53
C LYS A 134 3.92 -18.74 -4.37
N GLN A 135 3.59 -18.50 -5.64
CA GLN A 135 4.38 -17.60 -6.48
C GLN A 135 4.44 -16.17 -5.91
N LEU A 136 3.33 -15.70 -5.33
CA LEU A 136 3.29 -14.39 -4.68
C LEU A 136 4.21 -14.33 -3.45
N GLY A 137 4.29 -15.41 -2.68
CA GLY A 137 5.26 -15.56 -1.59
C GLY A 137 6.69 -15.45 -2.08
N GLU A 138 7.02 -16.12 -3.19
CA GLU A 138 8.35 -16.04 -3.81
C GLU A 138 8.70 -14.61 -4.24
N TYR A 139 7.75 -13.89 -4.85
CA TYR A 139 7.94 -12.48 -5.21
C TYR A 139 8.07 -11.57 -3.99
N ASN A 140 7.23 -11.74 -2.96
CA ASN A 140 7.31 -10.89 -1.77
C ASN A 140 8.63 -11.12 -1.01
N ALA A 141 9.12 -12.37 -0.95
CA ALA A 141 10.45 -12.66 -0.40
C ALA A 141 11.57 -11.97 -1.20
N LEU A 142 11.46 -11.92 -2.52
CA LEU A 142 12.41 -11.22 -3.38
C LEU A 142 12.36 -9.69 -3.16
N ILE A 143 11.17 -9.10 -3.01
CA ILE A 143 11.00 -7.69 -2.61
C ILE A 143 11.68 -7.44 -1.25
N ASN A 144 11.35 -8.25 -0.24
CA ASN A 144 11.88 -8.10 1.12
C ASN A 144 13.38 -8.44 1.23
N SER A 145 13.99 -9.05 0.21
CA SER A 145 15.44 -9.25 0.14
C SER A 145 16.22 -7.95 -0.09
N CYS A 146 15.54 -6.90 -0.57
CA CYS A 146 16.12 -5.57 -0.70
C CYS A 146 16.31 -4.94 0.68
N LYS A 147 17.57 -4.62 1.02
CA LYS A 147 17.94 -4.05 2.32
C LYS A 147 18.13 -2.55 2.22
N GLY A 148 17.55 -1.83 3.18
CA GLY A 148 17.80 -0.40 3.40
C GLY A 148 18.99 -0.18 4.33
N GLU A 149 19.34 1.08 4.56
CA GLU A 149 20.32 1.45 5.59
C GLU A 149 19.68 1.70 6.95
N LYS A 150 18.42 2.16 6.95
CA LYS A 150 17.67 2.59 8.13
C LYS A 150 16.18 2.31 7.94
N PHE A 151 15.43 2.29 9.03
CA PHE A 151 14.00 2.06 9.09
C PHE A 151 13.20 3.37 9.00
N GLY A 152 12.00 3.29 8.41
CA GLY A 152 11.03 4.39 8.31
C GLY A 152 10.52 4.61 6.89
N TYR A 153 9.74 5.69 6.70
CA TYR A 153 9.19 6.06 5.39
C TYR A 153 10.29 6.53 4.44
N PHE A 154 10.08 6.35 3.14
CA PHE A 154 10.99 6.89 2.10
C PHE A 154 11.21 8.40 2.22
N HIS A 155 10.18 9.13 2.67
CA HIS A 155 10.21 10.57 2.80
C HIS A 155 10.73 11.07 4.15
N ASP A 156 11.09 10.19 5.10
CA ASP A 156 11.58 10.61 6.41
C ASP A 156 12.99 11.22 6.33
N GLY A 157 13.76 10.91 5.28
CA GLY A 157 15.08 11.52 5.06
C GLY A 157 16.01 11.32 6.26
N ASP A 158 16.38 12.42 6.93
CA ASP A 158 17.25 12.39 8.12
C ASP A 158 16.56 11.80 9.36
N ASP A 159 15.22 11.73 9.39
CA ASP A 159 14.44 11.15 10.50
C ASP A 159 14.41 9.61 10.47
N LEU A 160 14.95 8.99 9.41
CA LEU A 160 15.17 7.55 9.36
C LEU A 160 16.07 7.10 10.53
N THR A 161 15.76 5.94 11.10
CA THR A 161 16.38 5.44 12.35
C THR A 161 16.94 4.03 12.21
N VAL A 162 17.93 3.70 13.03
CA VAL A 162 18.52 2.34 13.09
C VAL A 162 17.70 1.37 13.94
N SER A 163 16.63 1.84 14.61
CA SER A 163 15.76 1.01 15.46
C SER A 163 14.37 0.89 14.87
N TRP A 164 13.97 -0.34 14.54
CA TRP A 164 12.61 -0.60 14.07
C TRP A 164 11.54 -0.22 15.11
N ALA A 165 11.79 -0.44 16.39
CA ALA A 165 10.88 -0.04 17.46
C ALA A 165 10.59 1.47 17.45
N VAL A 166 11.60 2.30 17.18
CA VAL A 166 11.46 3.76 17.06
C VAL A 166 10.72 4.14 15.78
N ALA A 167 11.07 3.53 14.64
CA ALA A 167 10.38 3.78 13.37
C ALA A 167 8.90 3.41 13.45
N PHE A 168 8.58 2.19 13.88
CA PHE A 168 7.20 1.72 14.01
C PHE A 168 6.40 2.54 15.02
N ARG A 169 7.03 3.00 16.12
CA ARG A 169 6.40 3.94 17.04
C ARG A 169 5.95 5.21 16.34
N LYS A 170 6.77 5.76 15.45
CA LYS A 170 6.39 6.91 14.62
C LYS A 170 5.21 6.55 13.71
N LEU A 171 5.26 5.42 13.00
CA LEU A 171 4.17 4.98 12.10
C LEU A 171 2.82 4.93 12.83
N ILE A 172 2.76 4.27 13.98
CA ILE A 172 1.51 4.13 14.74
C ILE A 172 1.07 5.45 15.38
N ASN A 173 2.01 6.27 15.87
CA ASN A 173 1.70 7.57 16.43
C ASN A 173 1.19 8.56 15.38
N ASP A 174 1.71 8.50 14.15
CA ASP A 174 1.23 9.32 13.02
C ASP A 174 -0.27 9.05 12.79
N VAL A 175 -0.68 7.79 12.79
CA VAL A 175 -2.09 7.38 12.65
C VAL A 175 -2.93 7.80 13.87
N LEU A 176 -2.46 7.55 15.09
CA LEU A 176 -3.20 7.94 16.30
C LEU A 176 -3.41 9.47 16.35
N GLN A 177 -2.38 10.25 16.01
CA GLN A 177 -2.46 11.70 15.96
C GLN A 177 -3.44 12.18 14.88
N ASP A 178 -3.48 11.52 13.72
CA ASP A 178 -4.47 11.79 12.68
C ASP A 178 -5.90 11.57 13.20
N GLY A 179 -6.14 10.52 13.99
CA GLY A 179 -7.44 10.25 14.61
C GLY A 179 -7.84 11.29 15.67
N ILE A 180 -6.90 11.69 16.52
CA ILE A 180 -7.11 12.72 17.56
C ILE A 180 -7.45 14.07 16.91
N GLU A 181 -6.67 14.49 15.91
CA GLU A 181 -6.88 15.77 15.22
C GLU A 181 -8.15 15.81 14.39
N ALA A 182 -8.57 14.65 13.86
CA ALA A 182 -9.86 14.50 13.20
C ALA A 182 -11.05 14.48 14.17
N GLY A 183 -10.81 14.31 15.48
CA GLY A 183 -11.87 14.15 16.46
C GLY A 183 -12.64 12.83 16.31
N ILE A 184 -11.98 11.78 15.80
CA ILE A 184 -12.60 10.46 15.61
C ILE A 184 -12.80 9.81 16.98
N ASP A 185 -14.07 9.58 17.32
CA ASP A 185 -14.48 8.93 18.57
C ASP A 185 -14.42 7.40 18.40
N LEU A 186 -13.42 6.78 19.03
CA LEU A 186 -13.24 5.34 19.05
C LEU A 186 -13.91 4.75 20.30
N SER A 187 -14.33 3.48 20.22
CA SER A 187 -14.88 2.77 21.39
C SER A 187 -13.88 2.56 22.53
N ILE A 188 -12.59 2.83 22.27
CA ILE A 188 -11.49 2.76 23.23
C ILE A 188 -10.72 4.09 23.20
N SER A 189 -10.36 4.61 24.37
CA SER A 189 -9.60 5.86 24.46
C SER A 189 -8.19 5.73 23.86
N TYR A 190 -7.72 6.78 23.19
CA TYR A 190 -6.36 6.85 22.66
C TYR A 190 -5.29 6.55 23.73
N SER A 191 -5.49 7.02 24.97
CA SER A 191 -4.58 6.71 26.08
C SER A 191 -4.53 5.22 26.44
N GLU A 192 -5.67 4.52 26.39
CA GLU A 192 -5.67 3.07 26.64
C GLU A 192 -4.97 2.31 25.50
N ILE A 193 -5.17 2.78 24.26
CA ILE A 193 -4.51 2.23 23.08
C ILE A 193 -2.97 2.35 23.21
N GLU A 194 -2.48 3.53 23.54
CA GLU A 194 -1.04 3.79 23.75
C GLU A 194 -0.43 2.88 24.82
N ILE A 195 -1.13 2.71 25.96
CA ILE A 195 -0.69 1.82 27.05
C ILE A 195 -0.54 0.37 26.56
N GLU A 196 -1.48 -0.14 25.75
CA GLU A 196 -1.40 -1.52 25.25
C GLU A 196 -0.31 -1.69 24.17
N ILE A 197 -0.02 -0.65 23.37
CA ILE A 197 1.11 -0.65 22.43
C ILE A 197 2.44 -0.69 23.20
N ASP A 198 2.57 0.13 24.25
CA ASP A 198 3.80 0.22 25.05
C ASP A 198 4.24 -1.10 25.68
N LYS A 199 3.28 -1.95 26.06
CA LYS A 199 3.57 -3.28 26.61
C LYS A 199 4.32 -4.19 25.64
N ARG A 200 4.23 -3.95 24.32
CA ARG A 200 4.75 -4.85 23.28
C ARG A 200 5.80 -4.22 22.39
N ILE A 201 5.95 -2.90 22.38
CA ILE A 201 6.85 -2.21 21.45
C ILE A 201 8.28 -2.75 21.50
N THR A 202 8.74 -3.21 22.66
CA THR A 202 10.10 -3.70 22.85
C THR A 202 10.37 -5.01 22.11
N THR A 203 9.33 -5.77 21.73
CA THR A 203 9.45 -6.96 20.88
C THR A 203 9.96 -6.63 19.47
N LEU A 204 9.80 -5.37 19.04
CA LEU A 204 10.31 -4.87 17.77
C LEU A 204 11.84 -4.71 17.77
N ASN A 205 12.50 -4.73 18.94
CA ASN A 205 13.96 -4.68 19.03
C ASN A 205 14.64 -5.96 18.48
N GLU A 206 13.89 -7.04 18.27
CA GLU A 206 14.40 -8.24 17.60
C GLU A 206 14.67 -8.01 16.10
N VAL A 207 14.09 -6.97 15.51
CA VAL A 207 14.26 -6.64 14.09
C VAL A 207 15.51 -5.79 13.94
N SER A 208 16.48 -6.32 13.20
CA SER A 208 17.80 -5.70 13.01
C SER A 208 18.09 -5.27 11.57
N GLU A 209 17.33 -5.75 10.60
CA GLU A 209 17.53 -5.44 9.19
C GLU A 209 16.31 -4.71 8.62
N PRO A 210 16.48 -3.48 8.09
CA PRO A 210 15.43 -2.80 7.33
C PRO A 210 15.31 -3.42 5.95
N CYS A 211 14.13 -3.95 5.65
CA CYS A 211 13.80 -4.52 4.35
C CYS A 211 12.79 -3.63 3.62
N LEU A 212 12.83 -3.62 2.29
CA LEU A 212 11.76 -3.02 1.51
C LEU A 212 10.48 -3.80 1.76
N VAL A 213 9.45 -3.14 2.27
CA VAL A 213 8.12 -3.70 2.52
C VAL A 213 7.14 -3.07 1.53
N HIS A 214 6.30 -3.87 0.89
CA HIS A 214 5.20 -3.37 0.05
C HIS A 214 4.05 -2.83 0.90
N TRP A 215 3.71 -3.55 1.98
CA TRP A 215 2.67 -3.29 2.97
C TRP A 215 1.23 -3.41 2.43
N ASP A 216 0.95 -2.88 1.25
CA ASP A 216 -0.36 -2.95 0.59
C ASP A 216 -0.53 -4.11 -0.41
N LEU A 217 0.09 -5.26 -0.14
CA LEU A 217 0.06 -6.42 -1.05
C LEU A 217 -1.19 -7.29 -0.82
N TRP A 218 -2.39 -6.68 -0.89
CA TRP A 218 -3.65 -7.42 -0.83
C TRP A 218 -4.06 -7.91 -2.23
N PRO A 219 -4.99 -8.88 -2.37
CA PRO A 219 -5.35 -9.46 -3.67
C PRO A 219 -5.86 -8.45 -4.72
N GLY A 220 -6.24 -7.24 -4.33
CA GLY A 220 -6.62 -6.19 -5.28
C GLY A 220 -5.45 -5.64 -6.09
N ASN A 221 -4.25 -5.69 -5.51
CA ASN A 221 -3.01 -5.16 -6.10
C ASN A 221 -2.16 -6.24 -6.82
N VAL A 222 -2.71 -7.44 -6.99
CA VAL A 222 -2.08 -8.56 -7.70
C VAL A 222 -2.90 -8.88 -8.94
N PHE A 223 -2.32 -8.72 -10.13
CA PHE A 223 -2.99 -8.92 -11.41
C PHE A 223 -2.66 -10.29 -11.99
N ILE A 224 -3.68 -10.95 -12.52
CA ILE A 224 -3.59 -12.28 -13.12
C ILE A 224 -3.90 -12.20 -14.61
N HIS A 225 -3.03 -12.75 -15.44
CA HIS A 225 -3.21 -12.90 -16.88
C HIS A 225 -2.77 -14.30 -17.31
N GLU A 226 -3.61 -14.99 -18.10
CA GLU A 226 -3.33 -16.36 -18.56
C GLU A 226 -2.92 -17.33 -17.43
N GLY A 227 -3.57 -17.20 -16.26
CA GLY A 227 -3.35 -18.06 -15.09
C GLY A 227 -2.06 -17.80 -14.33
N ARG A 228 -1.36 -16.68 -14.56
CA ARG A 228 -0.12 -16.30 -13.86
C ARG A 228 -0.20 -14.88 -13.35
N ILE A 229 0.62 -14.56 -12.35
CA ILE A 229 0.78 -13.17 -11.90
C ILE A 229 1.44 -12.37 -13.02
N SER A 230 0.73 -11.37 -13.53
CA SER A 230 1.18 -10.46 -14.59
C SER A 230 1.63 -9.10 -14.05
N GLY A 231 1.24 -8.74 -12.83
CA GLY A 231 1.74 -7.54 -12.18
C GLY A 231 1.43 -7.49 -10.68
N ILE A 232 2.37 -6.91 -9.95
CA ILE A 232 2.21 -6.41 -8.58
C ILE A 232 2.27 -4.89 -8.68
N ILE A 233 1.25 -4.21 -8.18
CA ILE A 233 1.08 -2.75 -8.33
C ILE A 233 0.86 -2.06 -6.98
N ASP A 234 0.86 -0.73 -7.01
CA ASP A 234 0.47 0.12 -5.88
C ASP A 234 1.41 0.06 -4.66
N PHE A 235 2.68 0.38 -4.91
CA PHE A 235 3.72 0.50 -3.89
C PHE A 235 3.64 1.81 -3.08
N GLU A 236 2.50 2.51 -3.07
CA GLU A 236 2.40 3.83 -2.46
C GLU A 236 2.59 3.82 -0.94
N ARG A 237 2.33 2.68 -0.30
CA ARG A 237 2.52 2.47 1.15
C ARG A 237 3.85 1.81 1.51
N ALA A 238 4.78 1.71 0.57
CA ALA A 238 6.06 1.06 0.81
C ALA A 238 6.95 1.83 1.80
N PHE A 239 7.74 1.10 2.59
CA PHE A 239 8.71 1.68 3.53
C PHE A 239 9.83 0.68 3.86
N TRP A 240 10.83 1.12 4.62
CA TRP A 240 11.90 0.27 5.14
C TRP A 240 11.52 -0.26 6.53
N GLY A 241 11.26 -1.57 6.65
CA GLY A 241 10.63 -2.14 7.85
C GLY A 241 10.90 -3.63 8.07
N ASP A 242 10.18 -4.21 9.03
CA ASP A 242 10.13 -5.66 9.28
C ASP A 242 9.24 -6.36 8.24
N PRO A 243 9.74 -7.34 7.47
CA PRO A 243 8.94 -8.09 6.51
C PRO A 243 7.67 -8.74 7.08
N LEU A 244 7.64 -9.06 8.38
CA LEU A 244 6.44 -9.66 9.00
C LEU A 244 5.22 -8.74 9.04
N ILE A 245 5.40 -7.45 8.74
CA ILE A 245 4.29 -6.51 8.59
C ILE A 245 3.49 -6.80 7.32
N GLU A 246 4.05 -7.42 6.28
CA GLU A 246 3.37 -7.65 5.00
C GLU A 246 1.96 -8.25 5.14
N TYR A 247 1.07 -7.87 4.22
CA TYR A 247 -0.36 -8.23 4.25
C TYR A 247 -0.58 -9.74 4.43
N TYR A 248 0.20 -10.58 3.73
CA TYR A 248 -0.01 -12.03 3.70
C TYR A 248 0.37 -12.76 5.00
N PHE A 249 1.18 -12.15 5.87
CA PHE A 249 1.40 -12.64 7.24
C PHE A 249 0.26 -12.27 8.19
N GLY A 250 -0.61 -11.34 7.78
CA GLY A 250 -1.68 -10.79 8.60
C GLY A 250 -2.94 -11.63 8.65
N LYS A 251 -3.83 -11.22 9.56
CA LYS A 251 -5.10 -11.89 9.85
C LYS A 251 -6.07 -12.01 8.67
N PHE A 252 -5.87 -11.25 7.57
CA PHE A 252 -6.77 -11.23 6.42
C PHE A 252 -6.39 -12.19 5.28
N ALA A 253 -5.19 -12.78 5.33
CA ALA A 253 -4.71 -13.67 4.26
C ALA A 253 -4.49 -15.09 4.78
N GLN A 254 -3.60 -15.26 5.78
CA GLN A 254 -3.26 -16.55 6.41
C GLN A 254 -3.15 -17.71 5.39
N SER A 255 -2.23 -17.60 4.43
CA SER A 255 -2.02 -18.62 3.39
C SER A 255 -0.76 -19.44 3.65
N ALA A 256 -0.92 -20.76 3.85
CA ALA A 256 0.20 -21.69 3.96
C ALA A 256 0.99 -21.82 2.65
N ALA A 257 0.32 -21.67 1.49
CA ALA A 257 0.97 -21.71 0.19
C ALA A 257 1.87 -20.48 0.00
N PHE A 258 1.40 -19.30 0.41
CA PHE A 258 2.24 -18.10 0.48
C PHE A 258 3.45 -18.29 1.39
N GLU A 259 3.27 -18.79 2.61
CA GLU A 259 4.38 -19.05 3.54
C GLU A 259 5.41 -20.04 2.96
N GLU A 260 4.94 -21.07 2.23
CA GLU A 260 5.81 -22.01 1.52
C GLU A 260 6.65 -21.30 0.46
N GLY A 261 6.03 -20.47 -0.38
CA GLY A 261 6.72 -19.73 -1.43
C GLY A 261 7.66 -18.64 -0.91
N TYR A 262 7.23 -17.95 0.15
CA TYR A 262 8.06 -16.98 0.86
C TYR A 262 9.26 -17.66 1.54
N GLY A 263 9.11 -18.94 1.92
CA GLY A 263 10.13 -19.73 2.61
C GLY A 263 10.15 -19.52 4.12
N LYS A 264 9.12 -18.87 4.69
CA LYS A 264 8.98 -18.61 6.12
C LYS A 264 7.52 -18.37 6.50
N GLY A 265 7.12 -18.95 7.63
CA GLY A 265 5.92 -18.58 8.37
C GLY A 265 6.26 -18.01 9.75
N ILE A 266 5.23 -17.68 10.54
CA ILE A 266 5.37 -17.17 11.91
C ILE A 266 5.59 -18.33 12.88
N THR A 267 6.76 -18.41 13.52
CA THR A 267 7.13 -19.60 14.32
C THR A 267 7.42 -19.28 15.79
N SER A 268 8.00 -18.13 16.08
CA SER A 268 8.39 -17.74 17.45
C SER A 268 7.34 -16.88 18.15
N GLU A 269 7.46 -16.77 19.47
CA GLU A 269 6.60 -15.89 20.28
C GLU A 269 6.85 -14.41 19.96
N GLY A 270 8.11 -14.01 19.76
CA GLY A 270 8.47 -12.66 19.35
C GLY A 270 7.80 -12.27 18.02
N GLU A 271 7.82 -13.16 17.03
CA GLU A 271 7.15 -12.93 15.74
C GLU A 271 5.63 -12.80 15.89
N ARG A 272 5.00 -13.64 16.72
CA ARG A 272 3.56 -13.52 17.02
C ARG A 272 3.22 -12.19 17.68
N ASN A 273 4.06 -11.73 18.61
CA ASN A 273 3.85 -10.43 19.28
C ASN A 273 4.01 -9.25 18.33
N ARG A 274 5.02 -9.30 17.43
CA ARG A 274 5.16 -8.29 16.36
C ARG A 274 3.98 -8.31 15.41
N ARG A 275 3.53 -9.49 14.99
CA ARG A 275 2.34 -9.61 14.12
C ARG A 275 1.08 -9.03 14.76
N ALA A 276 0.88 -9.25 16.06
CA ALA A 276 -0.25 -8.66 16.78
C ALA A 276 -0.20 -7.12 16.77
N LEU A 277 0.99 -6.51 16.87
CA LEU A 277 1.17 -5.06 16.70
C LEU A 277 0.82 -4.61 15.28
N TYR A 278 1.25 -5.35 14.25
CA TYR A 278 1.04 -5.02 12.85
C TYR A 278 -0.42 -5.16 12.43
N ASP A 279 -1.12 -6.21 12.87
CA ASP A 279 -2.55 -6.37 12.66
C ASP A 279 -3.33 -5.23 13.32
N PHE A 280 -2.97 -4.87 14.55
CA PHE A 280 -3.62 -3.75 15.25
C PHE A 280 -3.32 -2.39 14.62
N TYR A 281 -2.11 -2.18 14.10
CA TYR A 281 -1.77 -1.00 13.32
C TYR A 281 -2.61 -0.89 12.05
N LEU A 282 -2.82 -1.99 11.32
CA LEU A 282 -3.72 -2.00 10.16
C LEU A 282 -5.16 -1.66 10.55
N ASP A 283 -5.64 -2.19 11.68
CA ASP A 283 -6.98 -1.88 12.20
C ASP A 283 -7.17 -0.39 12.51
N LEU A 284 -6.15 0.23 13.11
CA LEU A 284 -6.11 1.68 13.35
C LEU A 284 -6.14 2.47 12.04
N VAL A 285 -5.32 2.08 11.06
CA VAL A 285 -5.30 2.73 9.74
C VAL A 285 -6.69 2.66 9.10
N MET A 286 -7.31 1.48 9.04
CA MET A 286 -8.61 1.29 8.38
C MET A 286 -9.75 2.07 9.05
N VAL A 287 -9.77 2.15 10.38
CA VAL A 287 -10.84 2.91 11.08
C VAL A 287 -10.64 4.42 10.96
N ILE A 288 -9.39 4.90 11.02
CA ILE A 288 -9.08 6.33 10.94
C ILE A 288 -9.19 6.84 9.51
N GLU A 289 -8.78 6.06 8.51
CA GLU A 289 -8.87 6.46 7.10
C GLU A 289 -10.33 6.66 6.65
N CYS A 290 -11.33 6.05 7.31
CA CYS A 290 -12.73 6.27 6.98
C CYS A 290 -13.12 7.76 6.95
N ASP A 291 -12.61 8.55 7.90
CA ASP A 291 -12.82 10.01 7.94
C ASP A 291 -12.05 10.72 6.81
N TYR A 292 -10.76 10.43 6.66
CA TYR A 292 -9.90 11.08 5.66
C TYR A 292 -10.34 10.77 4.22
N ARG A 293 -10.87 9.57 3.99
CA ARG A 293 -11.37 9.10 2.69
C ARG A 293 -12.81 9.49 2.42
N GLN A 294 -13.52 10.02 3.43
CA GLN A 294 -14.92 10.45 3.32
C GLN A 294 -15.81 9.34 2.73
N TYR A 295 -15.65 8.11 3.23
CA TYR A 295 -16.43 6.99 2.72
C TYR A 295 -17.93 7.22 2.93
N GLU A 296 -18.73 7.06 1.88
CA GLU A 296 -20.18 7.20 1.96
C GLU A 296 -20.87 5.89 2.38
N ASN A 297 -20.21 4.75 2.14
CA ASN A 297 -20.74 3.42 2.45
C ASN A 297 -20.74 3.17 3.97
N GLN A 298 -21.92 3.32 4.58
CA GLN A 298 -22.12 3.13 6.01
C GLN A 298 -21.83 1.70 6.48
N GLU A 299 -22.05 0.67 5.65
CA GLU A 299 -21.73 -0.70 6.03
C GLU A 299 -20.22 -0.90 6.17
N HIS A 300 -19.45 -0.31 5.26
CA HIS A 300 -17.98 -0.34 5.32
C HIS A 300 -17.45 0.42 6.53
N ILE A 301 -17.96 1.62 6.81
CA ILE A 301 -17.57 2.39 8.00
C ILE A 301 -17.86 1.58 9.27
N GLN A 302 -19.09 1.07 9.41
CA GLN A 302 -19.44 0.26 10.59
C GLN A 302 -18.60 -1.01 10.70
N TRP A 303 -18.23 -1.63 9.59
CA TRP A 303 -17.31 -2.76 9.57
C TRP A 303 -15.91 -2.35 10.09
N ALA A 304 -15.37 -1.22 9.66
CA ALA A 304 -14.05 -0.75 10.10
C ALA A 304 -14.00 -0.51 11.61
N PHE A 305 -15.04 0.12 12.17
CA PHE A 305 -15.17 0.34 13.62
C PHE A 305 -15.30 -0.99 14.40
N ARG A 306 -16.11 -1.94 13.92
CA ARG A 306 -16.21 -3.27 14.55
C ARG A 306 -14.90 -4.04 14.46
N ASN A 307 -14.24 -3.99 13.31
CA ASN A 307 -12.94 -4.64 13.12
C ASN A 307 -11.88 -4.06 14.06
N PHE A 308 -11.87 -2.74 14.27
CA PHE A 308 -11.01 -2.09 15.26
C PHE A 308 -11.29 -2.58 16.69
N GLU A 309 -12.56 -2.62 17.11
CA GLU A 309 -12.93 -3.07 18.45
C GLU A 309 -12.57 -4.56 18.69
N GLU A 310 -12.85 -5.43 17.73
CA GLU A 310 -12.47 -6.84 17.80
C GLU A 310 -10.95 -7.02 17.77
N GLY A 311 -10.26 -6.24 16.93
CA GLY A 311 -8.81 -6.19 16.81
C GLY A 311 -8.15 -5.81 18.13
N PHE A 312 -8.61 -4.73 18.77
CA PHE A 312 -8.12 -4.29 20.08
C PHE A 312 -8.35 -5.36 21.16
N ASN A 313 -9.53 -5.99 21.19
CA ASN A 313 -9.83 -7.06 22.14
C ASN A 313 -8.95 -8.29 21.95
N LYS A 314 -8.61 -8.66 20.71
CA LYS A 314 -7.64 -9.71 20.41
C LYS A 314 -6.24 -9.28 20.83
N PHE A 315 -5.82 -8.08 20.45
CA PHE A 315 -4.54 -7.50 20.80
C PHE A 315 -4.30 -7.56 22.32
N LYS A 316 -5.27 -7.18 23.16
CA LYS A 316 -5.15 -7.29 24.63
C LYS A 316 -4.96 -8.71 25.16
N LYS A 317 -5.56 -9.72 24.53
CA LYS A 317 -5.53 -11.12 24.99
C LYS A 317 -4.22 -11.84 24.69
N HIS A 318 -3.45 -11.36 23.71
CA HIS A 318 -2.15 -11.91 23.35
C HIS A 318 -1.02 -11.34 24.23
N LEU A 319 -1.17 -11.39 25.55
CA LEU A 319 -0.09 -11.10 26.52
C LEU A 319 0.47 -12.39 27.11
#